data_AF-A0A9E5EZ69-F1
#
_entry.id   AF-A0A9E5EZ69-F1
#
_cell.length_a   1.000
_cell.length_b   1.000
_cell.length_c   1.000
_cell.angle_alpha   90.00
_cell.angle_beta   90.00
_cell.angle_gamma   90.00
#
_symmetry.space_group_name_H-M   'P 1'
#
loop_
_entity.id
_entity.type
_entity.pdbx_description
1 polymer ?
#
loop_
_entity_poly.entity_id
_entity_poly.type
_entity_poly.pdbx_seq_one_letter_code
_entity_poly.pdbx_strand_id
1 'polypeptide(L)'
;MQDKKKVVVLAGALVLLLWFLFKWLRPSEQQIPSAAIQTDNSIQILESTKTVSEPELKKNLQVVDWDRTERKIQLKRTSVPMLNGQAFLRIELKITGSCYPGDANAIELDLKNAPNHKLLVTLESLLDGGRGESWDVPSDFLTSGSASTTLKLPVQAVPGQYGFYICTAGRFDRSCRDKTITDLNIVLTEHARNVSGAGKGTRTLFLQYFLLDERGLASFATAHVKDKDFEQVKFYAKERGVQSKDLDKTFDGLSRNMSLLGSLPFVFDEKSITIELPKYDMEACAQKSK
;
A
#
# COMPACT_ATOMS: atom_id res chain seq x y z
N MET A 1 -56.32 13.07 27.20
CA MET A 1 -54.99 12.45 27.11
C MET A 1 -55.06 10.96 26.71
N GLN A 2 -56.08 10.55 25.94
CA GLN A 2 -56.30 9.14 25.53
C GLN A 2 -56.13 8.88 24.02
N ASP A 3 -56.03 9.90 23.16
CA ASP A 3 -55.94 9.70 21.71
C ASP A 3 -54.54 9.47 21.15
N LYS A 4 -53.47 9.81 21.89
CA LYS A 4 -52.09 9.61 21.42
C LYS A 4 -51.62 8.14 21.47
N LYS A 5 -52.29 7.27 22.22
CA LYS A 5 -51.90 5.85 22.33
C LYS A 5 -52.36 4.98 21.15
N LYS A 6 -53.42 5.37 20.43
CA LYS A 6 -53.93 4.58 19.29
C LYS A 6 -53.04 4.72 18.03
N VAL A 7 -52.41 5.88 17.85
CA VAL A 7 -51.57 6.15 16.66
C VAL A 7 -50.26 5.34 16.69
N VAL A 8 -49.68 5.12 17.88
CA VAL A 8 -48.41 4.36 18.01
C VAL A 8 -48.60 2.86 17.72
N VAL A 9 -49.77 2.30 18.07
CA VAL A 9 -50.06 0.87 17.83
C VAL A 9 -50.29 0.60 16.34
N LEU A 10 -50.96 1.51 15.62
CA LEU A 10 -51.16 1.38 14.17
C LEU A 10 -49.85 1.50 13.37
N ALA A 11 -48.92 2.37 13.78
CA ALA A 11 -47.62 2.49 13.12
C ALA A 11 -46.75 1.23 13.30
N GLY A 12 -46.78 0.60 14.48
CA GLY A 12 -46.04 -0.64 14.73
C GLY A 12 -46.54 -1.84 13.92
N ALA A 13 -47.86 -1.95 13.74
CA ALA A 13 -48.46 -3.02 12.94
C ALA A 13 -48.10 -2.92 11.45
N LEU A 14 -48.01 -1.69 10.90
CA LEU A 14 -47.68 -1.47 9.49
C LEU A 14 -46.22 -1.87 9.16
N VAL A 15 -45.29 -1.61 10.07
CA VAL A 15 -43.87 -1.96 9.90
C VAL A 15 -43.66 -3.49 9.92
N LEU A 16 -44.37 -4.20 10.78
CA LEU A 16 -44.32 -5.68 10.83
C LEU A 16 -44.92 -6.32 9.57
N LEU A 17 -46.00 -5.74 9.03
CA LEU A 17 -46.63 -6.22 7.80
C LEU A 17 -45.73 -6.00 6.58
N LEU A 18 -45.06 -4.84 6.50
CA LEU A 18 -44.08 -4.56 5.45
C LEU A 18 -42.85 -5.48 5.54
N TRP A 19 -42.37 -5.78 6.74
CA TRP A 19 -41.25 -6.71 6.94
C TRP A 19 -41.61 -8.15 6.53
N PHE A 20 -42.83 -8.61 6.84
CA PHE A 20 -43.31 -9.93 6.44
C PHE A 20 -43.47 -10.05 4.91
N LEU A 21 -44.03 -9.04 4.24
CA LEU A 21 -44.15 -9.01 2.79
C LEU A 21 -42.79 -9.04 2.10
N PHE A 22 -41.79 -8.32 2.64
CA PHE A 22 -40.44 -8.31 2.08
C PHE A 22 -39.71 -9.66 2.22
N LYS A 23 -40.03 -10.42 3.27
CA LYS A 23 -39.45 -11.76 3.48
C LYS A 23 -40.07 -12.81 2.55
N TRP A 24 -41.32 -12.62 2.15
CA TRP A 24 -42.04 -13.55 1.26
C TRP A 24 -41.74 -13.32 -0.23
N LEU A 25 -41.28 -12.13 -0.60
CA LEU A 25 -40.92 -11.77 -1.98
C LEU A 25 -39.47 -12.13 -2.38
N ARG A 26 -38.71 -12.88 -1.55
CA ARG A 26 -37.40 -13.39 -1.99
C ARG A 26 -37.61 -14.55 -2.98
N PRO A 27 -37.05 -14.47 -4.20
CA PRO A 27 -37.05 -15.59 -5.13
C PRO A 27 -36.32 -16.78 -4.50
N SER A 28 -36.97 -17.94 -4.51
CA SER A 28 -36.35 -19.21 -4.15
C SER A 28 -35.13 -19.45 -5.03
N GLU A 29 -33.95 -19.61 -4.40
CA GLU A 29 -32.76 -20.15 -5.05
C GLU A 29 -33.12 -21.53 -5.64
N GLN A 30 -33.17 -21.61 -6.97
CA GLN A 30 -33.30 -22.88 -7.68
C GLN A 30 -32.01 -23.66 -7.52
N GLN A 31 -32.06 -24.74 -6.75
CA GLN A 31 -31.05 -25.79 -6.78
C GLN A 31 -31.05 -26.43 -8.18
N ILE A 32 -29.93 -26.27 -8.89
CA ILE A 32 -29.63 -27.03 -10.11
C ILE A 32 -29.10 -28.40 -9.67
N PRO A 33 -29.71 -29.53 -10.07
CA PRO A 33 -29.14 -30.85 -9.85
C PRO A 33 -28.35 -31.31 -11.07
N SER A 34 -27.15 -31.84 -10.84
CA SER A 34 -26.40 -32.83 -11.66
C SER A 34 -24.90 -32.61 -11.45
N ALA A 35 -24.02 -33.60 -11.40
CA ALA A 35 -24.11 -35.05 -11.46
C ALA A 35 -22.80 -35.58 -10.88
N ALA A 36 -22.81 -36.79 -10.33
CA ALA A 36 -21.60 -37.53 -9.99
C ALA A 36 -20.82 -37.81 -11.28
N ILE A 37 -19.59 -37.31 -11.37
CA ILE A 37 -18.61 -37.72 -12.37
C ILE A 37 -17.47 -38.41 -11.66
N GLN A 38 -17.14 -39.57 -12.22
CA GLN A 38 -16.22 -40.58 -11.76
C GLN A 38 -14.83 -40.04 -11.41
N THR A 39 -14.32 -40.57 -10.29
CA THR A 39 -12.90 -40.77 -10.02
C THR A 39 -12.28 -41.61 -11.14
N ASP A 40 -11.42 -41.02 -11.96
CA ASP A 40 -10.06 -41.51 -12.16
C ASP A 40 -9.24 -40.54 -13.02
N ASN A 41 -7.92 -40.62 -12.85
CA ASN A 41 -6.85 -40.05 -13.68
C ASN A 41 -6.15 -38.77 -13.18
N SER A 42 -5.02 -39.05 -12.52
CA SER A 42 -3.72 -38.42 -12.75
C SER A 42 -3.60 -36.91 -12.49
N ILE A 43 -3.20 -36.61 -11.25
CA ILE A 43 -2.49 -35.38 -10.89
C ILE A 43 -1.10 -35.42 -11.55
N GLN A 44 -1.00 -34.93 -12.78
CA GLN A 44 0.23 -34.31 -13.27
C GLN A 44 0.07 -32.80 -13.07
N ILE A 45 0.51 -32.31 -11.91
CA ILE A 45 0.82 -30.89 -11.73
C ILE A 45 2.03 -30.64 -12.60
N LEU A 46 1.79 -30.20 -13.83
CA LEU A 46 2.84 -29.61 -14.64
C LEU A 46 3.10 -28.21 -14.08
N GLU A 47 4.06 -28.14 -13.16
CA GLU A 47 4.81 -26.92 -12.88
C GLU A 47 5.41 -26.42 -14.20
N SER A 48 4.70 -25.50 -14.85
CA SER A 48 5.27 -24.65 -15.89
C SER A 48 5.17 -23.20 -15.42
N THR A 49 5.76 -22.93 -14.25
CA THR A 49 6.23 -21.59 -13.94
C THR A 49 7.43 -21.37 -14.86
N LYS A 50 7.15 -20.86 -16.07
CA LYS A 50 8.19 -20.39 -16.99
C LYS A 50 8.89 -19.23 -16.28
N THR A 51 9.93 -19.55 -15.51
CA THR A 51 10.90 -18.60 -14.97
C THR A 51 11.44 -17.84 -16.17
N VAL A 52 10.95 -16.61 -16.35
CA VAL A 52 11.50 -15.66 -17.29
C VAL A 52 12.98 -15.53 -16.93
N SER A 53 13.85 -16.05 -17.78
CA SER A 53 15.28 -16.10 -17.52
C SER A 53 15.83 -14.67 -17.45
N GLU A 54 16.57 -14.35 -16.38
CA GLU A 54 17.31 -13.09 -16.17
C GLU A 54 17.99 -12.47 -17.42
N PRO A 55 18.53 -13.22 -18.40
CA PRO A 55 19.12 -12.63 -19.61
C PRO A 55 18.16 -11.81 -20.49
N GLU A 56 16.84 -12.07 -20.50
CA GLU A 56 15.90 -11.28 -21.31
C GLU A 56 15.57 -9.91 -20.65
N LEU A 57 15.57 -9.84 -19.32
CA LEU A 57 15.35 -8.61 -18.56
C LEU A 57 16.51 -7.60 -18.70
N LYS A 58 17.74 -8.08 -19.00
CA LYS A 58 18.94 -7.24 -19.10
C LYS A 58 19.05 -6.43 -20.40
N LYS A 59 18.29 -6.76 -21.45
CA LYS A 59 18.47 -6.14 -22.78
C LYS A 59 17.92 -4.71 -22.91
N ASN A 60 17.14 -4.21 -21.94
CA ASN A 60 16.40 -2.95 -22.06
C ASN A 60 16.75 -1.87 -21.00
N LEU A 61 17.84 -2.03 -20.25
CA LEU A 61 18.34 -0.98 -19.35
C LEU A 61 19.06 0.12 -20.16
N GLN A 62 18.30 0.93 -20.89
CA GLN A 62 18.82 2.18 -21.46
C GLN A 62 19.02 3.20 -20.34
N VAL A 63 20.13 3.93 -20.39
CA VAL A 63 20.37 5.10 -19.54
C VAL A 63 19.29 6.12 -19.87
N VAL A 64 18.34 6.31 -18.96
CA VAL A 64 17.23 7.24 -19.16
C VAL A 64 17.75 8.65 -18.97
N ASP A 65 17.76 9.44 -20.04
CA ASP A 65 18.12 10.85 -19.95
C ASP A 65 17.11 11.57 -19.04
N TRP A 66 17.61 12.29 -18.03
CA TRP A 66 16.74 12.85 -17.01
C TRP A 66 15.96 14.03 -17.57
N ASP A 67 14.65 14.02 -17.36
CA ASP A 67 13.81 15.17 -17.65
C ASP A 67 14.28 16.37 -16.80
N ARG A 68 14.58 17.50 -17.46
CA ARG A 68 15.02 18.72 -16.79
C ARG A 68 13.98 19.19 -15.76
N THR A 69 12.71 18.92 -15.99
CA THR A 69 11.63 19.24 -15.07
C THR A 69 11.66 18.33 -13.85
N GLU A 70 11.88 17.01 -14.01
CA GLU A 70 12.03 16.05 -12.90
C GLU A 70 13.17 16.42 -11.96
N ARG A 71 14.31 16.88 -12.49
CA ARG A 71 15.42 17.38 -11.66
C ARG A 71 15.05 18.60 -10.82
N LYS A 72 14.29 19.55 -11.39
CA LYS A 72 13.86 20.77 -10.68
C LYS A 72 12.93 20.43 -9.51
N ILE A 73 12.09 19.41 -9.68
CA ILE A 73 11.14 18.92 -8.67
C ILE A 73 11.75 17.84 -7.75
N GLN A 74 13.05 17.58 -7.85
CA GLN A 74 13.79 16.60 -7.04
C GLN A 74 13.25 15.16 -7.14
N LEU A 75 12.61 14.82 -8.27
CA LEU A 75 12.32 13.43 -8.59
C LEU A 75 13.57 12.79 -9.18
N LYS A 76 14.01 11.69 -8.57
CA LYS A 76 15.04 10.81 -9.09
C LYS A 76 14.38 9.69 -9.85
N ARG A 77 14.81 9.51 -11.10
CA ARG A 77 14.34 8.45 -11.99
C ARG A 77 15.29 7.26 -11.98
N THR A 78 14.70 6.08 -11.99
CA THR A 78 15.37 4.79 -12.05
C THR A 78 14.69 3.94 -13.11
N SER A 79 15.48 3.36 -13.99
CA SER A 79 14.97 2.39 -14.96
C SER A 79 14.51 1.14 -14.23
N VAL A 80 13.36 0.60 -14.64
CA VAL A 80 12.84 -0.65 -14.11
C VAL A 80 12.65 -1.62 -15.27
N PRO A 81 12.88 -2.93 -15.08
CA PRO A 81 12.67 -3.89 -16.14
C PRO A 81 11.22 -3.89 -16.61
N MET A 82 11.01 -3.84 -17.93
CA MET A 82 9.69 -3.85 -18.55
C MET A 82 9.57 -4.96 -19.58
N LEU A 83 8.43 -5.65 -19.55
CA LEU A 83 8.10 -6.70 -20.50
C LEU A 83 6.59 -6.68 -20.76
N ASN A 84 6.19 -6.69 -22.03
CA ASN A 84 4.78 -6.74 -22.47
C ASN A 84 3.90 -5.65 -21.83
N GLY A 85 4.40 -4.40 -21.76
CA GLY A 85 3.66 -3.28 -21.17
C GLY A 85 3.52 -3.34 -19.64
N GLN A 86 4.28 -4.19 -18.97
CA GLN A 86 4.32 -4.27 -17.50
C GLN A 86 5.72 -3.93 -16.98
N ALA A 87 5.78 -3.12 -15.93
CA ALA A 87 6.99 -2.87 -15.15
C ALA A 87 7.09 -3.91 -14.02
N PHE A 88 8.28 -4.46 -13.83
CA PHE A 88 8.59 -5.46 -12.81
C PHE A 88 9.37 -4.78 -11.70
N LEU A 89 8.67 -4.46 -10.62
CA LEU A 89 9.24 -3.71 -9.51
C LEU A 89 9.67 -4.66 -8.40
N ARG A 90 10.98 -4.92 -8.30
CA ARG A 90 11.53 -5.64 -7.17
C ARG A 90 11.60 -4.71 -5.96
N ILE A 91 10.93 -5.10 -4.88
CA ILE A 91 10.90 -4.39 -3.61
C ILE A 91 11.60 -5.25 -2.58
N GLU A 92 12.48 -4.63 -1.80
CA GLU A 92 13.13 -5.21 -0.65
C GLU A 92 12.82 -4.34 0.57
N LEU A 93 12.24 -4.94 1.60
CA LEU A 93 12.18 -4.35 2.92
C LEU A 93 13.38 -4.84 3.71
N LYS A 94 14.05 -3.92 4.39
CA LYS A 94 15.21 -4.21 5.22
C LYS A 94 15.12 -3.48 6.55
N ILE A 95 15.33 -4.20 7.63
CA ILE A 95 15.49 -3.61 8.95
C ILE A 95 16.92 -3.11 9.09
N THR A 96 17.07 -1.85 9.47
CA THR A 96 18.39 -1.23 9.68
C THR A 96 18.53 -0.77 11.12
N GLY A 97 19.68 -1.02 11.74
CA GLY A 97 19.96 -0.60 13.12
C GLY A 97 20.05 0.93 13.22
N SER A 98 19.39 1.51 14.23
CA SER A 98 19.36 2.95 14.50
C SER A 98 19.50 3.27 15.99
N CYS A 99 19.81 4.53 16.30
CA CYS A 99 19.92 5.02 17.69
C CYS A 99 18.70 5.64 18.30
N TYR A 100 17.65 5.60 17.53
CA TYR A 100 16.34 6.07 17.90
C TYR A 100 15.35 4.99 17.47
N PRO A 101 14.25 4.82 18.20
CA PRO A 101 13.14 4.00 17.74
C PRO A 101 12.66 4.47 16.36
N GLY A 102 12.44 3.53 15.45
CA GLY A 102 12.03 3.78 14.07
C GLY A 102 10.77 3.02 13.67
N ASP A 103 10.50 2.99 12.36
CA ASP A 103 9.32 2.35 11.77
C ASP A 103 9.20 0.87 12.17
N ALA A 104 10.32 0.13 12.17
CA ALA A 104 10.32 -1.29 12.53
C ALA A 104 9.92 -1.52 14.00
N ASN A 105 10.27 -0.60 14.91
CA ASN A 105 9.83 -0.69 16.31
C ASN A 105 8.32 -0.48 16.43
N ALA A 106 7.76 0.52 15.73
CA ALA A 106 6.33 0.77 15.75
C ALA A 106 5.53 -0.38 15.14
N ILE A 107 5.99 -0.93 14.01
CA ILE A 107 5.41 -2.12 13.38
C ILE A 107 5.39 -3.30 14.36
N GLU A 108 6.52 -3.58 15.01
CA GLU A 108 6.67 -4.68 15.96
C GLU A 108 5.71 -4.54 17.15
N LEU A 109 5.59 -3.33 17.72
CA LEU A 109 4.68 -3.05 18.83
C LEU A 109 3.21 -3.20 18.43
N ASP A 110 2.81 -2.68 17.26
CA ASP A 110 1.44 -2.81 16.76
C ASP A 110 1.06 -4.28 16.51
N LEU A 111 1.90 -5.04 15.80
CA LEU A 111 1.63 -6.44 15.49
C LEU A 111 1.60 -7.32 16.75
N LYS A 112 2.43 -7.02 17.75
CA LYS A 112 2.40 -7.71 19.05
C LYS A 112 1.06 -7.52 19.77
N ASN A 113 0.47 -6.32 19.69
CA ASN A 113 -0.78 -5.99 20.36
C ASN A 113 -2.03 -6.32 19.51
N ALA A 114 -1.84 -6.71 18.25
CA ALA A 114 -2.89 -7.15 17.33
C ALA A 114 -2.45 -8.40 16.54
N PRO A 115 -2.47 -9.60 17.15
CA PRO A 115 -1.93 -10.83 16.55
C PRO A 115 -2.70 -11.34 15.31
N ASN A 116 -3.89 -10.79 15.05
CA ASN A 116 -4.68 -11.04 13.85
C ASN A 116 -4.36 -10.07 12.70
N HIS A 117 -3.51 -9.09 12.93
CA HIS A 117 -3.00 -8.19 11.91
C HIS A 117 -1.79 -8.80 11.20
N LYS A 118 -1.54 -8.29 10.00
CA LYS A 118 -0.37 -8.57 9.18
C LYS A 118 0.29 -7.26 8.79
N LEU A 119 1.54 -7.33 8.39
CA LEU A 119 2.19 -6.23 7.68
C LEU A 119 1.85 -6.36 6.18
N LEU A 120 1.36 -5.27 5.61
CA LEU A 120 0.93 -5.22 4.22
C LEU A 120 1.69 -4.11 3.50
N VAL A 121 2.26 -4.45 2.35
CA VAL A 121 2.79 -3.49 1.38
C VAL A 121 1.77 -3.34 0.27
N THR A 122 1.45 -2.11 -0.12
CA THR A 122 0.60 -1.87 -1.29
C THR A 122 1.16 -0.77 -2.17
N LEU A 123 1.00 -0.94 -3.47
CA LEU A 123 1.30 0.08 -4.46
C LEU A 123 0.03 0.41 -5.23
N GLU A 124 -0.51 1.60 -5.00
CA GLU A 124 -1.88 1.91 -5.39
C GLU A 124 -1.98 3.20 -6.21
N SER A 125 -2.84 3.22 -7.24
CA SER A 125 -3.04 4.40 -8.09
C SER A 125 -3.73 5.53 -7.32
N LEU A 126 -3.11 6.70 -7.29
CA LEU A 126 -3.60 7.88 -6.58
C LEU A 126 -4.81 8.53 -7.24
N LEU A 127 -5.09 8.24 -8.52
CA LEU A 127 -6.05 9.02 -9.32
C LEU A 127 -7.28 8.25 -9.80
N ASP A 128 -7.21 6.92 -9.94
CA ASP A 128 -8.24 6.20 -10.72
C ASP A 128 -9.04 5.18 -9.91
N GLY A 129 -8.93 5.17 -8.57
CA GLY A 129 -9.53 4.12 -7.74
C GLY A 129 -9.12 2.69 -8.16
N GLY A 130 -8.09 2.58 -9.00
CA GLY A 130 -7.67 1.36 -9.64
C GLY A 130 -7.13 0.37 -8.63
N ARG A 131 -7.25 -0.92 -8.96
CA ARG A 131 -6.65 -2.00 -8.15
C ARG A 131 -5.14 -1.77 -8.09
N GLY A 132 -4.63 -1.60 -6.87
CA GLY A 132 -3.19 -1.61 -6.62
C GLY A 132 -2.66 -3.04 -6.58
N GLU A 133 -1.34 -3.15 -6.58
CA GLU A 133 -0.66 -4.39 -6.24
C GLU A 133 -0.46 -4.46 -4.72
N SER A 134 -0.56 -5.64 -4.15
CA SER A 134 -0.43 -5.86 -2.71
C SER A 134 0.46 -7.05 -2.41
N TRP A 135 1.27 -6.94 -1.37
CA TRP A 135 2.13 -8.01 -0.88
C TRP A 135 1.99 -8.15 0.63
N ASP A 136 1.54 -9.32 1.05
CA ASP A 136 1.54 -9.72 2.46
C ASP A 136 2.98 -10.03 2.85
N VAL A 137 3.56 -9.19 3.72
CA VAL A 137 4.95 -9.39 4.17
C VAL A 137 4.99 -10.63 5.06
N PRO A 138 5.96 -11.54 4.86
CA PRO A 138 6.12 -12.74 5.68
C PRO A 138 6.17 -12.40 7.18
N SER A 139 5.51 -13.23 8.00
CA SER A 139 5.41 -12.98 9.45
C SER A 139 6.75 -13.03 10.18
N ASP A 140 7.73 -13.73 9.61
CA ASP A 140 9.10 -13.85 10.11
C ASP A 140 9.99 -12.64 9.75
N PHE A 141 9.51 -11.69 8.94
CA PHE A 141 10.28 -10.50 8.51
C PHE A 141 10.95 -9.74 9.67
N LEU A 142 10.22 -9.55 10.77
CA LEU A 142 10.76 -8.82 11.93
C LEU A 142 11.92 -9.55 12.62
N THR A 143 12.02 -10.87 12.41
CA THR A 143 13.11 -11.71 12.93
C THR A 143 14.20 -11.97 11.90
N SER A 144 13.86 -12.12 10.61
CA SER A 144 14.82 -12.33 9.53
C SER A 144 15.59 -11.06 9.18
N GLY A 145 15.00 -9.89 9.44
CA GLY A 145 15.57 -8.57 9.15
C GLY A 145 15.41 -8.13 7.70
N SER A 146 14.96 -9.00 6.79
CA SER A 146 14.68 -8.63 5.41
C SER A 146 13.61 -9.51 4.75
N ALA A 147 12.92 -8.94 3.77
CA ALA A 147 11.96 -9.64 2.93
C ALA A 147 11.91 -8.97 1.55
N SER A 148 11.64 -9.72 0.50
CA SER A 148 11.53 -9.15 -0.85
C SER A 148 10.40 -9.76 -1.66
N THR A 149 9.91 -8.99 -2.63
CA THR A 149 8.89 -9.40 -3.58
C THR A 149 9.12 -8.72 -4.93
N THR A 150 8.36 -9.12 -5.94
CA THR A 150 8.25 -8.40 -7.21
C THR A 150 6.80 -8.08 -7.49
N LEU A 151 6.49 -6.78 -7.59
CA LEU A 151 5.16 -6.30 -8.00
C LEU A 151 5.15 -6.02 -9.50
N LYS A 152 4.02 -6.25 -10.15
CA LYS A 152 3.85 -6.03 -11.59
C LYS A 152 2.87 -4.90 -11.82
N LEU A 153 3.30 -3.84 -12.50
CA LEU A 153 2.46 -2.67 -12.72
C LEU A 153 2.24 -2.45 -14.21
N PRO A 154 1.01 -2.12 -14.64
CA PRO A 154 0.78 -1.70 -16.01
C PRO A 154 1.52 -0.39 -16.29
N VAL A 155 2.28 -0.36 -17.39
CA VAL A 155 2.91 0.85 -17.92
C VAL A 155 1.95 1.48 -18.92
N GLN A 156 1.72 2.78 -18.77
CA GLN A 156 0.82 3.55 -19.61
C GLN A 156 1.57 4.73 -20.24
N ALA A 157 1.04 5.24 -21.36
CA ALA A 157 1.60 6.41 -22.04
C ALA A 157 1.45 7.69 -21.19
N VAL A 158 0.33 7.82 -20.46
CA VAL A 158 0.15 8.86 -19.44
C VAL A 158 0.81 8.38 -18.15
N PRO A 159 1.68 9.20 -17.50
CA PRO A 159 2.37 8.76 -16.30
C PRO A 159 1.40 8.39 -15.17
N GLY A 160 1.49 7.14 -14.71
CA GLY A 160 0.73 6.67 -13.58
C GLY A 160 1.26 7.28 -12.29
N GLN A 161 0.34 7.77 -11.45
CA GLN A 161 0.63 8.38 -10.16
C GLN A 161 0.30 7.36 -9.07
N TYR A 162 1.27 6.94 -8.28
CA TYR A 162 1.11 5.87 -7.30
C TYR A 162 1.56 6.29 -5.91
N GLY A 163 0.88 5.75 -4.91
CA GLY A 163 1.34 5.76 -3.52
C GLY A 163 1.86 4.38 -3.16
N PHE A 164 3.08 4.33 -2.63
CA PHE A 164 3.63 3.14 -2.01
C PHE A 164 3.43 3.21 -0.51
N TYR A 165 2.75 2.23 0.05
CA TYR A 165 2.34 2.20 1.44
C TYR A 165 2.88 0.96 2.14
N ILE A 166 3.24 1.12 3.41
CA ILE A 166 3.38 0.01 4.35
C ILE A 166 2.44 0.27 5.51
N CYS A 167 1.56 -0.69 5.80
CA CYS A 167 0.57 -0.56 6.86
C CYS A 167 0.41 -1.84 7.68
N THR A 168 -0.06 -1.68 8.91
CA THR A 168 -0.68 -2.78 9.65
C THR A 168 -2.10 -2.94 9.14
N ALA A 169 -2.47 -4.16 8.80
CA ALA A 169 -3.74 -4.46 8.16
C ALA A 169 -4.37 -5.72 8.76
N GLY A 170 -5.69 -5.81 8.74
CA GLY A 170 -6.39 -7.04 9.08
C GLY A 170 -6.03 -8.16 8.09
N ARG A 171 -6.22 -9.42 8.50
CA ARG A 171 -5.87 -10.60 7.68
C ARG A 171 -6.35 -10.55 6.23
N PHE A 172 -7.55 -10.01 5.99
CA PHE A 172 -8.20 -9.98 4.67
C PHE A 172 -8.01 -8.67 3.91
N ASP A 173 -7.35 -7.69 4.51
CA ASP A 173 -7.12 -6.41 3.86
C ASP A 173 -6.16 -6.57 2.66
N ARG A 174 -6.42 -5.74 1.64
CA ARG A 174 -5.66 -5.67 0.38
C ARG A 174 -5.25 -4.25 0.01
N SER A 175 -5.52 -3.28 0.89
CA SER A 175 -5.28 -1.86 0.66
C SER A 175 -4.79 -1.17 1.92
N CYS A 176 -3.83 -0.26 1.77
CA CYS A 176 -3.38 0.64 2.83
C CYS A 176 -3.97 2.06 2.72
N ARG A 177 -4.68 2.39 1.63
CA ARG A 177 -5.17 3.74 1.32
C ARG A 177 -5.93 4.41 2.46
N ASP A 178 -6.91 3.67 2.97
CA ASP A 178 -7.92 4.20 3.89
C ASP A 178 -7.54 3.94 5.36
N LYS A 179 -6.30 3.51 5.59
CA LYS A 179 -5.79 3.27 6.94
C LYS A 179 -5.46 4.60 7.60
N THR A 180 -5.58 4.63 8.92
CA THR A 180 -5.23 5.83 9.68
C THR A 180 -3.75 6.13 9.51
N ILE A 181 -3.42 7.38 9.23
CA ILE A 181 -2.03 7.86 9.14
C ILE A 181 -1.73 8.58 10.45
N THR A 182 -0.65 8.19 11.11
CA THR A 182 -0.29 8.67 12.44
C THR A 182 1.21 8.82 12.54
N ASP A 183 1.66 9.93 13.09
CA ASP A 183 3.08 10.20 13.33
C ASP A 183 3.72 9.10 14.17
N LEU A 184 4.93 8.70 13.80
CA LEU A 184 5.67 7.62 14.45
C LEU A 184 5.83 7.85 15.97
N ASN A 185 6.10 9.08 16.41
CA ASN A 185 6.25 9.41 17.82
C ASN A 185 4.95 9.24 18.60
N ILE A 186 3.81 9.52 17.96
CA ILE A 186 2.49 9.29 18.57
C ILE A 186 2.32 7.79 18.79
N VAL A 187 2.59 6.95 17.78
CA VAL A 187 2.49 5.49 17.91
C VAL A 187 3.36 4.98 19.05
N LEU A 188 4.64 5.38 19.08
CA LEU A 188 5.56 4.97 20.13
C LEU A 188 5.12 5.46 21.53
N THR A 189 4.59 6.68 21.62
CA THR A 189 4.09 7.25 22.88
C THR A 189 2.84 6.53 23.38
N GLU A 190 1.92 6.14 22.49
CA GLU A 190 0.73 5.34 22.83
C GLU A 190 1.12 4.04 23.52
N HIS A 191 2.10 3.33 22.95
CA HIS A 191 2.62 2.08 23.51
C HIS A 191 3.37 2.32 24.82
N ALA A 192 4.25 3.32 24.89
CA ALA A 192 4.99 3.63 26.11
C ALA A 192 4.07 4.01 27.28
N ARG A 193 2.92 4.64 27.00
CA ARG A 193 1.92 5.02 28.00
C ARG A 193 0.87 3.92 28.27
N ASN A 194 0.95 2.77 27.60
CA ASN A 194 -0.04 1.70 27.66
C ASN A 194 -1.48 2.22 27.44
N VAL A 195 -1.66 3.10 26.46
CA VAL A 195 -2.99 3.65 26.12
C VAL A 195 -3.92 2.49 25.77
N SER A 196 -5.15 2.49 26.31
CA SER A 196 -6.14 1.46 26.01
C SER A 196 -6.40 1.41 24.50
N GLY A 197 -6.10 0.28 23.86
CA GLY A 197 -6.27 0.09 22.43
C GLY A 197 -5.06 0.46 21.56
N ALA A 198 -3.92 0.85 22.14
CA ALA A 198 -2.67 1.05 21.40
C ALA A 198 -2.35 -0.17 20.52
N GLY A 199 -2.02 0.09 19.25
CA GLY A 199 -1.73 -0.94 18.24
C GLY A 199 -2.91 -1.77 17.72
N LYS A 200 -4.14 -1.59 18.24
CA LYS A 200 -5.32 -2.34 17.75
C LYS A 200 -5.93 -1.79 16.46
N GLY A 201 -5.62 -0.54 16.10
CA GLY A 201 -6.05 0.06 14.84
C GLY A 201 -5.13 -0.33 13.68
N THR A 202 -5.70 -0.47 12.48
CA THR A 202 -4.92 -0.61 11.23
C THR A 202 -4.42 0.76 10.79
N ARG A 203 -3.10 0.94 10.66
CA ARG A 203 -2.48 2.23 10.37
C ARG A 203 -1.41 2.13 9.29
N THR A 204 -1.29 3.17 8.48
CA THR A 204 -0.17 3.34 7.55
C THR A 204 1.01 3.92 8.32
N LEU A 205 2.15 3.24 8.20
CA LEU A 205 3.39 3.54 8.90
C LEU A 205 4.47 4.04 7.95
N PHE A 206 4.30 3.84 6.64
CA PHE A 206 5.19 4.35 5.61
C PHE A 206 4.39 4.80 4.40
N LEU A 207 4.77 5.93 3.79
CA LEU A 207 4.19 6.40 2.53
C LEU A 207 5.23 7.10 1.67
N GLN A 208 5.31 6.70 0.40
CA GLN A 208 6.09 7.39 -0.61
C GLN A 208 5.29 7.57 -1.91
N TYR A 209 5.46 8.72 -2.55
CA TYR A 209 4.96 8.99 -3.90
C TYR A 209 5.84 8.37 -4.98
N PHE A 210 5.23 7.72 -5.98
CA PHE A 210 5.86 7.18 -7.19
C PHE A 210 5.17 7.67 -8.46
N LEU A 211 5.98 7.96 -9.48
CA LEU A 211 5.55 8.18 -10.86
C LEU A 211 6.08 7.03 -11.71
N LEU A 212 5.22 6.37 -12.48
CA LEU A 212 5.61 5.31 -13.40
C LEU A 212 5.14 5.62 -14.82
N ASP A 213 6.07 5.57 -15.78
CA ASP A 213 5.79 5.64 -17.20
C ASP A 213 6.78 4.76 -17.98
N GLU A 214 6.76 4.81 -19.31
CA GLU A 214 7.66 4.05 -20.19
C GLU A 214 9.15 4.31 -19.95
N ARG A 215 9.49 5.42 -19.29
CA ARG A 215 10.87 5.79 -18.93
C ARG A 215 11.29 5.18 -17.59
N GLY A 216 10.41 4.49 -16.90
CA GLY A 216 10.66 3.85 -15.62
C GLY A 216 9.96 4.54 -14.45
N LEU A 217 10.55 4.37 -13.27
CA LEU A 217 9.98 4.84 -12.01
C LEU A 217 10.71 6.09 -11.55
N ALA A 218 9.97 7.12 -11.12
CA ALA A 218 10.52 8.32 -10.52
C ALA A 218 9.90 8.57 -9.14
N SER A 219 10.70 9.07 -8.22
CA SER A 219 10.26 9.36 -6.85
C SER A 219 11.19 10.37 -6.17
N PHE A 220 10.73 10.99 -5.08
CA PHE A 220 11.52 11.96 -4.33
C PHE A 220 12.76 11.30 -3.74
N ALA A 221 13.92 11.91 -3.95
CA ALA A 221 15.20 11.42 -3.41
C ALA A 221 15.44 11.81 -1.94
N THR A 222 14.51 12.54 -1.31
CA THR A 222 14.66 13.12 0.02
C THR A 222 13.39 12.90 0.84
N ALA A 223 13.53 12.69 2.16
CA ALA A 223 12.42 12.64 3.10
C ALA A 223 11.71 14.00 3.27
N HIS A 224 12.44 15.10 3.08
CA HIS A 224 11.94 16.46 3.34
C HIS A 224 11.35 17.09 2.07
N VAL A 225 10.24 16.52 1.62
CA VAL A 225 9.47 17.08 0.49
C VAL A 225 8.63 18.24 0.98
N LYS A 226 8.72 19.41 0.32
CA LYS A 226 7.94 20.60 0.69
C LYS A 226 6.67 20.68 -0.16
N ASP A 227 5.66 21.41 0.32
CA ASP A 227 4.40 21.64 -0.41
C ASP A 227 4.65 22.17 -1.83
N LYS A 228 5.63 23.07 -1.99
CA LYS A 228 6.03 23.62 -3.31
C LYS A 228 6.55 22.56 -4.30
N ASP A 229 7.06 21.43 -3.80
CA ASP A 229 7.57 20.35 -4.65
C ASP A 229 6.37 19.52 -5.17
N PHE A 230 5.35 19.31 -4.33
CA PHE A 230 4.08 18.70 -4.73
C PHE A 230 3.29 19.55 -5.73
N GLU A 231 3.27 20.88 -5.58
CA GLU A 231 2.66 21.77 -6.56
C GLU A 231 3.33 21.64 -7.94
N GLN A 232 4.66 21.49 -7.97
CA GLN A 232 5.36 21.27 -9.24
C GLN A 232 5.12 19.86 -9.80
N VAL A 233 4.99 18.82 -8.97
CA VAL A 233 4.58 17.48 -9.42
C VAL A 233 3.18 17.51 -10.03
N LYS A 234 2.24 18.23 -9.39
CA LYS A 234 0.88 18.42 -9.88
C LYS A 234 0.86 19.16 -11.22
N PHE A 235 1.65 20.22 -11.37
CA PHE A 235 1.82 20.92 -12.65
C PHE A 235 2.38 19.97 -13.72
N TYR A 236 3.44 19.23 -13.39
CA TYR A 236 4.04 18.24 -14.27
C TYR A 236 3.03 17.16 -14.70
N ALA A 237 2.22 16.63 -13.78
CA ALA A 237 1.17 15.67 -14.09
C ALA A 237 0.17 16.24 -15.12
N LYS A 238 -0.29 17.49 -14.92
CA LYS A 238 -1.19 18.18 -15.87
C LYS A 238 -0.54 18.34 -17.26
N GLU A 239 0.72 18.78 -17.32
CA GLU A 239 1.47 18.92 -18.58
C GLU A 239 1.63 17.58 -19.32
N ARG A 240 1.76 16.48 -18.57
CA ARG A 240 1.88 15.12 -19.12
C ARG A 240 0.53 14.47 -19.44
N GLY A 241 -0.56 15.23 -19.41
CA GLY A 241 -1.88 14.78 -19.83
C GLY A 241 -2.64 13.98 -18.79
N VAL A 242 -2.22 14.00 -17.52
CA VAL A 242 -2.96 13.38 -16.42
C VAL A 242 -4.26 14.17 -16.21
N GLN A 243 -5.39 13.55 -16.53
CA GLN A 243 -6.71 14.14 -16.35
C GLN A 243 -7.42 13.49 -15.16
N SER A 244 -7.44 14.17 -14.02
CA SER A 244 -8.27 13.79 -12.88
C SER A 244 -8.92 15.02 -12.27
N LYS A 245 -10.22 14.93 -11.97
CA LYS A 245 -10.98 15.99 -11.31
C LYS A 245 -10.52 16.21 -9.86
N ASP A 246 -9.92 15.17 -9.26
CA ASP A 246 -9.47 15.16 -7.88
C ASP A 246 -7.96 15.33 -7.74
N LEU A 247 -7.24 15.65 -8.81
CA LEU A 247 -5.78 15.76 -8.83
C LEU A 247 -5.26 16.66 -7.69
N ASP A 248 -5.86 17.83 -7.53
CA ASP A 248 -5.51 18.81 -6.50
C ASP A 248 -5.70 18.21 -5.09
N LYS A 249 -6.89 17.67 -4.80
CA LYS A 249 -7.21 17.04 -3.51
C LYS A 249 -6.28 15.86 -3.20
N THR A 250 -5.97 15.05 -4.20
CA THR A 250 -5.09 13.88 -4.08
C THR A 250 -3.68 14.31 -3.70
N PHE A 251 -3.10 15.27 -4.41
CA PHE A 251 -1.73 15.74 -4.13
C PHE A 251 -1.62 16.50 -2.81
N ASP A 252 -2.64 17.28 -2.44
CA ASP A 252 -2.70 17.93 -1.12
C ASP A 252 -2.76 16.90 0.01
N GLY A 253 -3.56 15.84 -0.15
CA GLY A 253 -3.65 14.73 0.80
C GLY A 253 -2.32 13.98 0.93
N LEU A 254 -1.71 13.65 -0.20
CA LEU A 254 -0.41 12.98 -0.27
C LEU A 254 0.70 13.79 0.40
N SER A 255 0.76 15.09 0.12
CA SER A 255 1.72 16.02 0.71
C SER A 255 1.61 16.05 2.23
N ARG A 256 0.40 16.23 2.77
CA ARG A 256 0.15 16.20 4.22
C ARG A 256 0.54 14.86 4.84
N ASN A 257 0.17 13.75 4.20
CA ASN A 257 0.42 12.41 4.72
C ASN A 257 1.90 12.04 4.74
N MET A 258 2.64 12.35 3.67
CA MET A 258 4.09 12.15 3.63
C MET A 258 4.82 13.03 4.65
N SER A 259 4.35 14.27 4.84
CA SER A 259 4.92 15.19 5.84
C SER A 259 4.70 14.70 7.27
N LEU A 260 3.55 14.07 7.56
CA LEU A 260 3.23 13.53 8.88
C LEU A 260 4.04 12.26 9.22
N LEU A 261 4.25 11.37 8.24
CA LEU A 261 4.95 10.12 8.47
C LEU A 261 6.47 10.32 8.55
N GLY A 262 7.02 11.30 7.82
CA GLY A 262 8.46 11.56 7.84
C GLY A 262 9.31 10.38 7.36
N SER A 263 8.72 9.51 6.53
CA SER A 263 9.35 8.27 6.04
C SER A 263 10.68 8.57 5.33
N LEU A 264 11.69 7.76 5.61
CA LEU A 264 12.97 7.84 4.90
C LEU A 264 12.76 7.54 3.40
N PRO A 265 13.49 8.23 2.50
CA PRO A 265 13.41 7.90 1.09
C PRO A 265 13.95 6.49 0.86
N PHE A 266 13.41 5.78 -0.12
CA PHE A 266 13.94 4.51 -0.55
C PHE A 266 15.32 4.70 -1.20
N VAL A 267 16.12 3.63 -1.18
CA VAL A 267 17.35 3.52 -1.94
C VAL A 267 17.04 2.79 -3.23
N PHE A 268 17.23 3.47 -4.35
CA PHE A 268 17.24 2.82 -5.66
C PHE A 268 18.60 2.14 -5.85
N ASP A 269 18.59 0.81 -5.86
CA ASP A 269 19.65 0.01 -6.47
C ASP A 269 19.35 -0.19 -7.97
N GLU A 270 20.32 -0.64 -8.76
CA GLU A 270 20.21 -0.84 -10.22
C GLU A 270 18.99 -1.69 -10.63
N LYS A 271 18.45 -2.51 -9.72
CA LYS A 271 17.36 -3.47 -10.01
C LYS A 271 16.26 -3.55 -8.96
N SER A 272 16.33 -2.77 -7.88
CA SER A 272 15.34 -2.86 -6.79
C SER A 272 15.14 -1.53 -6.07
N ILE A 273 13.96 -1.41 -5.47
CA ILE A 273 13.70 -0.44 -4.42
C ILE A 273 14.00 -1.12 -3.09
N THR A 274 14.99 -0.61 -2.37
CA THR A 274 15.23 -1.00 -0.99
C THR A 274 14.62 0.04 -0.06
N ILE A 275 13.77 -0.42 0.85
CA ILE A 275 13.12 0.38 1.87
C ILE A 275 13.70 -0.03 3.21
N GLU A 276 14.41 0.90 3.81
CA GLU A 276 15.00 0.73 5.11
C GLU A 276 13.99 1.14 6.19
N LEU A 277 13.70 0.22 7.10
CA LEU A 277 12.84 0.43 8.25
C LEU A 277 13.73 0.48 9.49
N PRO A 278 14.04 1.68 10.04
CA PRO A 278 14.95 1.79 11.17
C PRO A 278 14.40 1.06 12.40
N LYS A 279 15.27 0.35 13.11
CA LYS A 279 14.99 -0.32 14.38
C LYS A 279 16.05 0.07 15.39
N TYR A 280 15.62 0.51 16.57
CA TYR A 280 16.51 0.76 17.68
C TYR A 280 17.41 -0.46 17.95
N ASP A 281 18.71 -0.24 17.90
CA ASP A 281 19.76 -1.24 18.08
C ASP A 281 20.90 -0.63 18.88
N MET A 282 21.19 -1.22 20.06
CA MET A 282 22.24 -0.73 20.95
C MET A 282 23.65 -0.84 20.33
N GLU A 283 23.91 -1.88 19.53
CA GLU A 283 25.22 -2.08 18.91
C GLU A 283 25.47 -1.03 17.83
N ALA A 284 24.45 -0.71 17.03
CA ALA A 284 24.50 0.36 16.04
C ALA A 284 24.83 1.72 16.68
N CYS A 285 24.46 1.93 17.94
CA CYS A 285 24.79 3.14 18.68
C CYS A 285 26.19 3.22 19.22
N ALA A 286 26.68 2.11 19.77
CA ALA A 286 28.04 2.04 20.24
C ALA A 286 29.05 2.30 19.09
N GLN A 287 28.69 1.94 17.86
CA GLN A 287 29.53 2.18 16.68
C GLN A 287 29.54 3.64 16.21
N LYS A 288 28.44 4.39 16.36
CA LYS A 288 28.37 5.82 15.98
C LYS A 288 29.04 6.77 16.97
N SER A 289 29.35 6.29 18.18
CA SER A 289 30.05 7.06 19.22
C SER A 289 31.58 6.95 19.18
N LYS A 290 32.14 6.22 18.20
CA LYS A 290 33.58 6.13 17.93
C LYS A 290 33.94 6.96 16.71
#